data_AF-A0A356IDP4-F1
#
_entry.id   AF-A0A356IDP4-F1
#
_cell.length_a   1.000
_cell.length_b   1.000
_cell.length_c   1.000
_cell.angle_alpha   90.00
_cell.angle_beta   90.00
_cell.angle_gamma   90.00
#
_symmetry.space_group_name_H-M   'P 1'
#
loop_
_entity.id
_entity.type
_entity.pdbx_description
1 polymer ?
#
loop_
_entity_poly.entity_id
_entity_poly.type
_entity_poly.pdbx_seq_one_letter_code
_entity_poly.pdbx_strand_id
1 'polypeptide(L)' 'MKITVAHSPDSDDAFMFYGLASNNVVTDGFEVKQVLDDIETLNRAAFEGQYEVTAVSFHAYAHLADRYAL' A
#
# COMPACT_ATOMS: atom_id res chain seq x y z
N MET A 1 -2.69 -12.80 10.76
CA MET A 1 -1.58 -11.83 10.86
C MET A 1 -2.10 -10.46 10.43
N LYS A 2 -1.75 -9.37 11.10
CA LYS A 2 -2.21 -8.03 10.71
C LYS A 2 -1.17 -7.36 9.81
N ILE A 3 -1.60 -6.78 8.70
CA ILE A 3 -0.74 -6.04 7.76
C ILE A 3 -1.36 -4.69 7.43
N THR A 4 -0.51 -3.73 7.08
CA THR A 4 -0.92 -2.42 6.59
C THR A 4 -0.70 -2.35 5.08
N VAL A 5 -1.77 -2.00 4.36
CA VAL A 5 -1.74 -1.70 2.93
C VAL A 5 -1.97 -0.21 2.75
N ALA A 6 -0.93 0.53 2.41
CA ALA A 6 -0.99 1.97 2.21
C ALA A 6 -1.14 2.30 0.71
N HIS A 7 -2.09 3.14 0.33
CA HIS A 7 -2.33 3.53 -1.06
C HIS A 7 -2.91 4.95 -1.11
N SER A 8 -2.98 5.56 -2.29
CA SER A 8 -3.53 6.90 -2.41
C SER A 8 -5.06 6.91 -2.26
N PRO A 9 -5.66 8.07 -1.94
CA PRO A 9 -7.11 8.25 -2.02
C PRO A 9 -7.60 8.52 -3.45
N ASP A 10 -6.75 8.37 -4.47
CA ASP A 10 -7.12 8.62 -5.86
C ASP A 10 -8.14 7.59 -6.37
N SER A 11 -8.95 7.98 -7.35
CA SER A 11 -10.10 7.21 -7.81
C SER A 11 -9.73 5.81 -8.36
N ASP A 12 -8.57 5.67 -8.97
CA ASP A 12 -8.04 4.40 -9.47
C ASP A 12 -7.59 3.49 -8.33
N ASP A 13 -6.90 4.01 -7.32
CA ASP A 13 -6.56 3.25 -6.11
C ASP A 13 -7.81 2.83 -5.33
N ALA A 14 -8.77 3.75 -5.15
CA ALA A 14 -10.05 3.44 -4.52
C ALA A 14 -10.80 2.32 -5.27
N PHE A 15 -10.73 2.30 -6.60
CA PHE A 15 -11.29 1.24 -7.41
C PHE A 15 -10.54 -0.09 -7.22
N MET A 16 -9.20 -0.07 -7.27
CA MET A 16 -8.37 -1.27 -7.11
C MET A 16 -8.55 -1.93 -5.73
N PHE A 17 -8.63 -1.13 -4.66
CA PHE A 17 -8.69 -1.64 -3.28
C PHE A 17 -10.13 -1.78 -2.74
N TYR A 18 -11.16 -1.45 -3.52
CA TYR A 18 -12.57 -1.54 -3.09
C TYR A 18 -12.95 -2.90 -2.51
N GLY A 19 -12.44 -3.99 -3.10
CA GLY A 19 -12.71 -5.36 -2.62
C GLY A 19 -12.24 -5.59 -1.18
N LEU A 20 -11.06 -5.05 -0.82
CA LEU A 20 -10.55 -5.10 0.56
C LEU A 20 -11.34 -4.18 1.48
N ALA A 21 -11.64 -2.95 1.05
CA ALA A 21 -12.39 -1.98 1.85
C ALA A 21 -13.83 -2.43 2.15
N SER A 22 -14.44 -3.18 1.23
CA SER A 22 -15.81 -3.68 1.35
C SER A 22 -15.91 -5.08 1.98
N ASN A 23 -14.79 -5.66 2.42
CA ASN A 23 -14.71 -7.04 2.94
C ASN A 23 -15.27 -8.11 1.97
N ASN A 24 -15.20 -7.85 0.66
CA ASN A 24 -15.69 -8.75 -0.38
C ASN A 24 -14.58 -9.64 -0.98
N VAL A 25 -13.37 -9.56 -0.43
CA VAL A 25 -12.22 -10.39 -0.83
C VAL A 25 -11.79 -11.23 0.36
N VAL A 26 -11.57 -12.52 0.12
CA VAL A 26 -11.02 -13.44 1.13
C VAL A 26 -9.53 -13.16 1.27
N THR A 27 -9.08 -12.92 2.50
CA THR A 27 -7.69 -12.51 2.82
C THR A 27 -6.87 -13.64 3.46
N ASP A 28 -7.33 -14.89 3.42
CA ASP A 28 -6.60 -16.10 3.85
C ASP A 28 -5.75 -15.96 5.14
N GLY A 29 -6.37 -15.43 6.20
CA GLY A 29 -5.73 -15.28 7.51
C GLY A 29 -4.99 -13.95 7.74
N PHE A 30 -5.04 -13.03 6.77
CA PHE A 30 -4.59 -11.64 6.95
C PHE A 30 -5.73 -10.73 7.41
N GLU A 31 -5.47 -9.93 8.44
CA GLU A 31 -6.29 -8.77 8.80
C GLU A 31 -5.66 -7.55 8.12
N VAL A 32 -6.35 -6.97 7.15
CA VAL A 32 -5.83 -5.85 6.36
C VAL A 32 -6.30 -4.53 6.94
N LYS A 33 -5.35 -3.68 7.37
CA LYS A 33 -5.60 -2.27 7.67
C LYS A 33 -5.20 -1.42 6.47
N GLN A 34 -6.12 -0.58 5.98
CA GLN A 34 -5.81 0.39 4.92
C GLN A 34 -5.39 1.73 5.52
N VAL A 35 -4.39 2.37 4.89
CA VAL A 35 -3.95 3.74 5.16
C VAL A 35 -4.00 4.50 3.84
N LEU A 36 -4.68 5.65 3.84
CA LEU A 36 -4.82 6.49 2.65
C LEU A 36 -4.00 7.76 2.87
N ASP A 37 -3.05 8.01 1.98
CA ASP A 37 -2.20 9.22 2.01
C ASP A 37 -1.74 9.60 0.59
N ASP A 38 -1.26 10.82 0.39
CA ASP A 38 -0.76 11.22 -0.92
C ASP A 38 0.51 10.46 -1.33
N ILE A 39 0.74 10.28 -2.64
CA ILE A 39 1.82 9.43 -3.14
C ILE A 39 3.22 9.88 -2.70
N GLU A 40 3.44 11.18 -2.46
CA GLU A 40 4.73 11.68 -2.00
C GLU A 40 4.94 11.38 -0.51
N THR A 41 3.89 11.49 0.30
CA THR A 41 3.93 11.02 1.70
C THR A 41 4.19 9.51 1.77
N LEU A 42 3.56 8.71 0.91
CA LEU A 42 3.82 7.27 0.82
C LEU A 42 5.24 6.94 0.34
N ASN A 43 5.77 7.68 -0.64
CA ASN A 43 7.17 7.51 -1.08
C ASN A 43 8.13 7.72 0.10
N ARG A 44 7.94 8.77 0.90
CA ARG A 44 8.78 9.07 2.08
C ARG A 44 8.68 7.98 3.14
N ALA A 45 7.47 7.53 3.44
CA ALA A 45 7.23 6.42 4.37
C ALA A 45 7.90 5.11 3.90
N ALA A 46 7.94 4.85 2.59
CA ALA A 46 8.61 3.69 2.02
C ALA A 46 10.15 3.75 2.21
N PHE A 47 10.76 4.93 2.14
CA PHE A 47 12.18 5.11 2.51
C PHE A 47 12.48 4.86 3.99
N GLU A 48 11.46 4.81 4.84
CA GLU A 48 11.57 4.42 6.26
C GLU A 48 11.16 2.96 6.50
N GLY A 49 10.63 2.27 5.48
CA GLY A 49 10.13 0.89 5.61
C GLY A 49 8.85 0.80 6.46
N GLN A 50 8.04 1.87 6.49
CA GLN A 50 6.98 2.04 7.48
C GLN A 50 5.79 1.07 7.34
N TYR A 51 5.51 0.58 6.13
CA TYR A 51 4.36 -0.28 5.84
C TYR A 51 4.80 -1.58 5.18
N GLU A 52 4.10 -2.69 5.46
CA GLU A 52 4.37 -3.98 4.83
C GLU A 52 4.04 -3.97 3.32
N VAL A 53 2.99 -3.24 2.93
CA VAL A 53 2.57 -3.05 1.53
C VAL A 53 2.26 -1.57 1.34
N THR A 54 2.86 -0.93 0.34
CA THR A 54 2.63 0.50 0.05
C THR A 54 2.66 0.78 -1.44
N ALA A 55 1.74 1.64 -1.90
CA ALA A 55 1.88 2.28 -3.19
C ALA A 55 3.13 3.17 -3.17
N VAL A 56 3.85 3.20 -4.29
CA VAL A 56 5.03 4.05 -4.52
C VAL A 56 5.05 4.47 -5.96
N SER A 57 5.62 5.65 -6.22
CA SER A 57 5.98 6.00 -7.59
C SER A 57 7.03 5.02 -8.13
N PHE A 58 6.97 4.72 -9.43
CA PHE A 58 7.96 3.83 -10.05
C PHE A 58 9.39 4.40 -9.97
N HIS A 59 9.51 5.73 -9.94
CA HIS A 59 10.77 6.41 -9.68
C HIS A 59 11.32 6.10 -8.28
N ALA A 60 10.50 6.20 -7.22
CA ALA A 60 10.92 5.84 -5.87
C ALA A 60 11.27 4.35 -5.76
N TYR A 61 10.51 3.46 -6.43
CA TYR A 61 10.79 2.02 -6.41
C TYR A 61 12.20 1.67 -6.92
N ALA A 62 12.71 2.38 -7.92
CA ALA A 62 14.08 2.17 -8.42
C ALA A 62 15.17 2.33 -7.33
N HIS A 63 14.85 3.02 -6.24
CA HIS A 63 15.72 3.23 -5.07
C HIS A 63 15.33 2.38 -3.86
N LEU A 64 14.26 1.58 -3.95
CA LEU A 64 13.68 0.79 -2.85
C LEU A 64 13.66 -0.72 -3.14
N ALA A 65 14.21 -1.16 -4.27
CA ALA A 65 14.19 -2.56 -4.71
C ALA A 65 14.97 -3.51 -3.77
N ASP A 66 15.81 -2.98 -2.88
CA ASP A 66 16.48 -3.73 -1.82
C ASP A 66 15.60 -3.97 -0.58
N ARG A 67 14.46 -3.26 -0.48
CA ARG A 67 13.55 -3.29 0.67
C ARG A 67 12.17 -3.83 0.36
N TYR A 68 11.66 -3.50 -0.83
CA TYR A 68 10.33 -3.88 -1.29
C TYR A 68 10.44 -4.76 -2.53
N ALA A 69 9.55 -5.75 -2.62
CA ALA A 69 9.36 -6.55 -3.82
C ALA A 69 8.17 -5.99 -4.62
N LEU A 70 8.34 -5.92 -5.95
CA LEU A 70 7.29 -5.58 -6.92
C LEU A 70 6.86 -6.83 -7.70
#